data_AF-C5SZM0-F1
#
_entry.id   AF-C5SZM0-F1
#
_cell.length_a   1.000
_cell.length_b   1.000
_cell.length_c   1.000
_cell.angle_alpha   90.00
_cell.angle_beta   90.00
_cell.angle_gamma   90.00
#
_symmetry.space_group_name_H-M   'P 1'
#
loop_
_entity.id
_entity.type
_entity.pdbx_description
1 polymer ?
#
loop_
_entity_poly.entity_id
_entity_poly.type
_entity_poly.pdbx_seq_one_letter_code
_entity_poly.pdbx_strand_id
1 'polypeptide(L)'
;MLLSPHIDQQAPNYYTARVLDHQTEVDEFFAEDIQSAITLAGQEGYTAMGFHIWYRVVCIGTTTVHAMLTEREMLAERLEHLQQQLEDN
;
A
#
# COMPACT_ATOMS: atom_id res chain seq x y z
N MET A 1 14.88 8.88 0.76
CA MET A 1 13.46 9.27 0.81
C MET A 1 12.64 8.01 1.03
N LEU A 2 11.68 8.02 1.95
CA LEU A 2 10.75 6.92 2.17
C LEU A 2 9.37 7.39 1.73
N LEU A 3 8.73 6.64 0.86
CA LEU A 3 7.36 6.94 0.43
C LEU A 3 6.37 6.10 1.22
N SER A 4 5.14 6.57 1.33
CA SER A 4 4.08 5.87 2.05
C SER A 4 2.86 5.74 1.13
N PRO A 5 2.64 4.58 0.50
CA PRO A 5 1.38 4.29 -0.17
C PRO A 5 0.29 4.07 0.88
N HIS A 6 -0.76 4.89 0.85
CA HIS A 6 -1.97 4.76 1.66
C HIS A 6 -3.08 4.17 0.82
N ILE A 7 -3.39 2.90 1.09
CA ILE A 7 -4.41 2.13 0.40
C ILE A 7 -5.71 2.22 1.20
N ASP A 8 -6.78 2.64 0.54
CA ASP A 8 -8.11 2.76 1.12
C ASP A 8 -9.13 2.07 0.20
N GLN A 9 -10.02 1.25 0.79
CA GLN A 9 -11.13 0.67 0.05
C GLN A 9 -12.28 1.67 0.01
N GLN A 10 -12.63 2.14 -1.19
CA GLN A 10 -13.72 3.09 -1.40
C GLN A 10 -15.05 2.37 -1.67
N ALA A 11 -15.00 1.25 -2.39
CA ALA A 11 -16.13 0.36 -2.66
C ALA A 11 -15.63 -1.07 -2.91
N PRO A 12 -16.51 -2.10 -2.98
CA PRO A 12 -16.10 -3.43 -3.42
C PRO A 12 -15.40 -3.37 -4.77
N ASN A 13 -14.22 -3.99 -4.86
CA ASN A 13 -13.33 -3.98 -6.02
C ASN A 13 -12.88 -2.57 -6.48
N TYR A 14 -12.87 -1.59 -5.58
CA TYR A 14 -12.44 -0.24 -5.87
C TYR A 14 -11.63 0.33 -4.72
N TYR A 15 -10.32 0.33 -4.91
CA TYR A 15 -9.31 0.80 -3.97
C TYR A 15 -8.58 2.00 -4.56
N THR A 16 -8.20 2.93 -3.69
CA THR A 16 -7.33 4.07 -4.01
C THR A 16 -6.01 3.90 -3.27
N ALA A 17 -4.89 4.09 -3.96
CA ALA A 17 -3.56 4.10 -3.37
C ALA A 17 -2.92 5.48 -3.57
N ARG A 18 -2.89 6.29 -2.52
CA ARG A 18 -2.24 7.61 -2.54
C ARG A 18 -0.81 7.47 -2.06
N VAL A 19 0.16 7.87 -2.87
CA VAL A 19 1.58 7.80 -2.49
C VAL A 19 1.99 9.13 -1.88
N LEU A 20 2.43 9.08 -0.63
CA LEU A 20 2.84 10.26 0.14
C LEU A 20 4.35 10.31 0.31
N ASP A 21 4.94 11.48 0.06
CA ASP A 21 6.24 11.88 0.62
C ASP A 21 5.98 12.76 1.84
N HIS A 22 6.20 12.19 3.03
CA HIS A 22 5.75 12.75 4.30
C HIS A 22 4.24 13.06 4.32
N GLN A 23 3.85 14.32 4.12
CA GLN A 23 2.45 14.78 4.10
C GLN A 23 1.99 15.19 2.70
N THR A 24 2.90 15.16 1.72
CA THR A 24 2.62 15.60 0.36
C THR A 24 2.25 14.39 -0.48
N GLU A 25 1.05 14.40 -1.04
CA GLU A 25 0.68 13.44 -2.07
C GLU A 25 1.47 13.71 -3.34
N VAL A 26 2.16 12.70 -3.83
CA VAL A 26 2.96 12.77 -5.06
C VAL A 26 2.35 11.96 -6.20
N ASP A 27 1.42 11.07 -5.88
CA ASP A 27 0.74 10.22 -6.86
C ASP A 27 -0.55 9.59 -6.30
N GLU A 28 -1.42 9.14 -7.19
CA GLU A 28 -2.65 8.40 -6.84
C GLU A 28 -3.00 7.35 -7.91
N PHE A 29 -3.30 6.13 -7.45
CA PHE A 29 -3.72 5.02 -8.30
C PHE A 29 -5.08 4.46 -7.92
N PHE A 30 -5.78 3.95 -8.92
CA PHE A 30 -6.96 3.12 -8.73
C PHE A 30 -6.61 1.64 -8.95
N ALA A 31 -7.13 0.79 -8.08
CA ALA A 31 -6.88 -0.65 -8.10
C ALA A 31 -8.14 -1.44 -7.77
N GLU A 32 -8.21 -2.68 -8.25
CA GLU A 32 -9.33 -3.59 -7.96
C GLU A 32 -9.16 -4.29 -6.60
N ASP A 33 -7.92 -4.40 -6.11
CA ASP A 33 -7.56 -5.03 -4.85
C ASP A 33 -6.27 -4.43 -4.25
N ILE A 34 -5.94 -4.83 -3.02
CA ILE A 34 -4.76 -4.35 -2.29
C ILE A 34 -3.46 -4.77 -3.00
N GLN A 35 -3.41 -5.98 -3.57
CA GLN A 35 -2.25 -6.47 -4.30
C GLN A 35 -1.91 -5.58 -5.52
N SER A 36 -2.94 -5.20 -6.27
CA SER A 36 -2.84 -4.34 -7.45
C SER A 36 -2.43 -2.93 -7.03
N ALA A 37 -2.98 -2.41 -5.93
CA ALA A 37 -2.56 -1.13 -5.34
C ALA A 37 -1.08 -1.12 -4.95
N ILE A 38 -0.59 -2.18 -4.29
CA ILE A 38 0.83 -2.36 -3.96
C ILE A 38 1.68 -2.40 -5.22
N THR A 39 1.22 -3.14 -6.24
CA THR A 39 1.96 -3.28 -7.50
C THR A 39 2.10 -1.94 -8.22
N LEU A 40 1.00 -1.19 -8.37
CA LEU A 40 1.01 0.11 -9.04
C LEU A 40 1.93 1.10 -8.31
N ALA A 41 1.81 1.20 -6.99
CA ALA A 41 2.69 2.06 -6.20
C ALA A 41 4.17 1.63 -6.23
N GLY A 42 4.47 0.36 -6.54
CA GLY A 42 5.84 -0.15 -6.65
C GLY A 42 6.44 -0.08 -8.06
N GLN A 43 5.61 0.06 -9.10
CA GLN A 43 6.07 0.10 -10.49
C GLN A 43 6.54 1.49 -10.93
N GLU A 44 6.18 2.52 -10.18
CA GLU A 44 6.59 3.88 -10.49
C GLU A 44 8.08 4.12 -10.30
N GLY A 45 8.63 5.00 -11.13
CA GLY A 45 10.06 5.35 -11.18
C GLY A 45 10.55 6.20 -10.02
N TYR A 46 10.00 6.02 -8.81
CA TYR A 46 10.39 6.77 -7.63
C TYR A 46 11.86 6.52 -7.27
N THR A 47 12.58 7.57 -6.89
CA THR A 47 13.91 7.47 -6.28
C THR A 47 13.81 7.21 -4.77
N ALA A 48 12.86 6.36 -4.38
CA ALA A 48 12.60 6.00 -3.00
C ALA A 48 13.57 4.91 -2.51
N MET A 49 14.00 5.03 -1.26
CA MET A 49 14.83 4.02 -0.59
C MET A 49 14.00 2.85 -0.02
N GLY A 50 12.68 3.03 0.05
CA GLY A 50 11.75 2.07 0.62
C GLY A 50 10.36 2.67 0.78
N PHE A 51 9.40 1.80 1.15
CA PHE A 51 7.98 2.12 1.20
C PHE A 51 7.38 1.67 2.52
N HIS A 52 6.59 2.53 3.14
CA HIS A 52 5.71 2.16 4.24
C HIS A 52 4.30 1.95 3.69
N ILE A 53 3.88 0.70 3.56
CA ILE A 53 2.57 0.40 2.99
C ILE A 53 1.53 0.45 4.09
N TRP A 54 0.53 1.30 3.88
CA TRP A 54 -0.63 1.45 4.74
C TRP A 54 -1.87 0.88 4.07
N TYR A 55 -2.70 0.20 4.84
CA TYR A 55 -4.08 -0.12 4.48
C TYR A 55 -4.98 0.38 5.61
N ARG A 56 -5.84 1.36 5.31
CA ARG A 56 -6.65 2.08 6.30
C ARG A 56 -5.77 2.58 7.46
N VAL A 57 -5.84 1.95 8.63
CA VAL A 57 -5.13 2.36 9.85
C VAL A 57 -3.90 1.49 10.16
N VAL A 58 -3.65 0.45 9.36
CA VAL A 58 -2.56 -0.51 9.57
C VAL A 58 -1.37 -0.17 8.69
N CYS A 59 -0.17 -0.27 9.25
CA CYS A 59 1.09 -0.24 8.51
C CYS A 59 1.88 -1.54 8.75
N ILE A 60 2.44 -2.15 7.70
CA ILE A 60 3.27 -3.36 7.80
C ILE A 60 4.78 -3.08 7.87
N GLY A 61 5.18 -1.81 8.05
CA GLY A 61 6.58 -1.39 8.16
C GLY A 61 7.22 -1.07 6.81
N THR A 62 8.55 -0.95 6.80
CA THR A 62 9.31 -0.62 5.58
C THR A 62 9.48 -1.85 4.70
N THR A 63 9.21 -1.71 3.42
CA THR A 63 9.51 -2.71 2.38
C THR A 63 10.28 -2.08 1.21
N THR A 64 10.73 -2.91 0.28
CA THR A 64 11.44 -2.50 -0.94
C THR A 64 10.52 -2.62 -2.15
N VAL A 65 10.82 -1.90 -3.24
CA VAL A 65 10.14 -2.11 -4.53
C VAL A 65 10.19 -3.58 -4.95
N HIS A 66 11.33 -4.24 -4.76
CA HIS A 66 11.47 -5.65 -5.12
C HIS A 66 10.40 -6.51 -4.43
N ALA A 67 10.28 -6.39 -3.11
CA ALA A 67 9.27 -7.11 -2.34
C ALA A 67 7.84 -6.67 -2.69
N MET A 68 7.59 -5.40 -2.99
CA MET A 68 6.29 -4.93 -3.51
C MET A 68 5.90 -5.60 -4.83
N LEU A 69 6.86 -6.03 -5.64
CA LEU A 69 6.59 -6.69 -6.92
C LEU A 69 6.56 -8.21 -6.81
N THR A 70 7.39 -8.80 -5.96
CA THR A 70 7.54 -10.26 -5.84
C THR A 70 6.73 -10.89 -4.70
N GLU A 71 6.43 -10.14 -3.65
CA GLU A 71 5.78 -10.61 -2.41
C GLU A 71 4.44 -9.90 -2.14
N ARG A 72 3.91 -9.19 -3.13
CA ARG A 72 2.64 -8.42 -3.04
C ARG A 72 1.46 -9.17 -2.42
N GLU A 73 1.30 -10.45 -2.73
CA GLU A 73 0.23 -11.30 -2.19
C GLU A 73 0.38 -11.44 -0.67
N MET A 74 1.58 -11.81 -0.21
CA MET A 74 1.88 -11.91 1.22
C MET A 74 1.75 -10.58 1.94
N LEU A 75 2.16 -9.47 1.31
CA LEU A 75 2.01 -8.13 1.88
C LEU A 75 0.53 -7.73 2.00
N ALA A 76 -0.29 -8.02 1.00
CA ALA A 76 -1.73 -7.78 0.99
C ALA A 76 -2.45 -8.61 2.08
N GLU A 77 -2.22 -9.92 2.12
CA GLU A 77 -2.79 -10.81 3.14
C GLU A 77 -2.44 -10.34 4.56
N ARG A 78 -1.19 -9.89 4.77
CA ARG A 78 -0.75 -9.37 6.06
C ARG A 78 -1.49 -8.09 6.45
N LEU A 79 -1.72 -7.18 5.50
CA LEU A 79 -2.48 -5.95 5.73
C LEU A 79 -3.95 -6.26 6.06
N GLU A 80 -4.59 -7.14 5.29
CA GLU A 80 -5.98 -7.56 5.52
C GLU A 80 -6.15 -8.22 6.88
N HIS A 81 -5.28 -9.18 7.21
CA HIS A 81 -5.35 -9.89 8.48
C HIS A 81 -5.21 -8.95 9.69
N LEU A 82 -4.27 -8.00 9.62
CA LEU A 82 -4.10 -7.00 10.69
C LEU A 82 -5.29 -6.03 10.77
N GLN A 83 -5.88 -5.64 9.65
CA GLN A 83 -7.06 -4.77 9.63
C GLN A 83 -8.27 -5.49 10.22
N GLN A 84 -8.49 -6.76 9.85
CA GLN A 84 -9.59 -7.57 10.39
C GLN A 84 -9.48 -7.71 11.91
N GLN A 85 -8.27 -7.92 12.44
CA GLN A 85 -8.05 -7.95 13.89
C GLN A 85 -8.44 -6.66 14.61
N LEU A 86 -8.35 -5.50 13.94
CA LEU A 86 -8.77 -4.22 14.51
C LEU A 86 -10.28 -4.00 14.42
N GLU A 87 -10.94 -4.56 13.40
CA GLU A 87 -12.39 -4.46 13.22
C GLU A 87 -13.18 -5.43 14.10
N ASP A 88 -12.57 -6.57 14.47
CA ASP A 88 -13.15 -7.57 15.37
C ASP A 88 -13.06 -7.19 16.87
N ASN A 89 -12.35 -6.11 17.21
CA ASN A 89 -12.17 -5.59 18.58
C ASN A 89 -13.09 -4.40 18.87
#